data_AF-A0A561T595-F1
#
_entry.id   AF-A0A561T595-F1
#
_cell.length_a   1.000
_cell.length_b   1.000
_cell.length_c   1.000
_cell.angle_alpha   90.00
_cell.angle_beta   90.00
_cell.angle_gamma   90.00
#
_symmetry.space_group_name_H-M   'P 1'
#
loop_
_entity.id
_entity.type
_entity.pdbx_description
1 polymer ?
#
loop_
_entity_poly.entity_id
_entity_poly.type
_entity_poly.pdbx_seq_one_letter_code
_entity_poly.pdbx_strand_id
1 'polypeptide(L)'
;MALAQLRLLPVFLRLRFSIGFWAFTFAWAAVASVALHWLVTTTPPGHVVWSWVVLAAVTVLVGAIAVRSVVALVAGTLFPPNPRAVPVAAPPAGRALEEAGR
;
A
#
# COMPACT_ATOMS: atom_id res chain seq x y z
N MET A 1 -2.50 -18.97 7.69
CA MET A 1 -2.07 -17.57 7.92
C MET A 1 -2.95 -16.53 7.22
N ALA A 2 -3.31 -16.69 5.93
CA ALA A 2 -4.20 -15.74 5.23
C ALA A 2 -5.60 -15.55 5.87
N LEU A 3 -6.23 -16.63 6.37
CA LEU A 3 -7.50 -16.55 7.10
C LEU A 3 -7.40 -15.75 8.41
N ALA A 4 -6.24 -15.77 9.08
CA ALA A 4 -6.01 -14.93 10.26
C ALA A 4 -5.91 -13.44 9.88
N GLN A 5 -5.35 -13.12 8.71
CA GLN A 5 -5.30 -11.75 8.20
C GLN A 5 -6.69 -11.21 7.83
N LEU A 6 -7.59 -12.05 7.32
CA LEU A 6 -9.00 -11.68 7.09
C LEU A 6 -9.70 -11.19 8.37
N ARG A 7 -9.37 -11.77 9.52
CA ARG A 7 -9.93 -11.38 10.82
C ARG A 7 -9.34 -10.06 11.36
N LEU A 8 -8.10 -9.75 10.97
CA LEU A 8 -7.41 -8.49 11.30
C LEU A 8 -7.71 -7.36 10.31
N LEU A 9 -8.27 -7.68 9.14
CA LEU A 9 -8.67 -6.73 8.11
C LEU A 9 -9.54 -5.57 8.65
N PRO A 10 -10.59 -5.78 9.48
CA PRO A 10 -11.35 -4.66 10.03
C PRO A 10 -10.54 -3.75 10.97
N VAL A 11 -9.51 -4.28 11.63
CA VAL A 11 -8.58 -3.50 12.48
C VAL A 11 -7.63 -2.68 11.60
N PHE A 12 -7.11 -3.26 10.52
CA PHE A 12 -6.32 -2.54 9.53
C PHE A 12 -7.14 -1.46 8.80
N LEU A 13 -8.40 -1.75 8.45
CA LEU A 13 -9.28 -0.78 7.78
C LEU A 13 -9.64 0.43 8.67
N ARG A 14 -9.50 0.32 9.99
CA ARG A 14 -9.64 1.41 10.97
C ARG A 14 -8.36 2.22 11.17
N LEU A 15 -7.21 1.72 10.74
CA LEU A 15 -5.96 2.47 10.75
C LEU A 15 -5.91 3.46 9.59
N ARG A 16 -5.22 4.60 9.80
CA ARG A 16 -4.98 5.58 8.73
C ARG A 16 -4.34 4.87 7.53
N PHE A 17 -4.95 5.06 6.36
CA PHE A 17 -4.44 4.49 5.12
C PHE A 17 -2.97 4.88 4.92
N SER A 18 -2.13 3.90 4.59
CA SER A 18 -0.69 4.08 4.36
C SER A 18 -0.28 3.36 3.10
N ILE A 19 0.79 3.81 2.45
CA ILE A 19 1.34 3.19 1.25
C ILE A 19 1.68 1.70 1.46
N GLY A 20 1.98 1.28 2.70
CA GLY A 20 2.23 -0.11 3.06
C GLY A 20 1.08 -1.08 2.77
N PHE A 21 -0.15 -0.59 2.54
CA PHE A 21 -1.27 -1.43 2.13
C PHE A 21 -1.05 -2.13 0.78
N TRP A 22 -0.16 -1.62 -0.07
CA TRP A 22 0.25 -2.31 -1.30
C TRP A 22 0.92 -3.66 -1.05
N ALA A 23 1.48 -3.94 0.13
CA ALA A 23 2.00 -5.27 0.45
C ALA A 23 0.92 -6.36 0.39
N PHE A 24 -0.35 -6.00 0.70
CA PHE A 24 -1.46 -6.94 0.66
C PHE A 24 -1.86 -7.32 -0.77
N THR A 25 -1.70 -6.42 -1.76
CA THR A 25 -2.09 -6.72 -3.14
C THR A 25 -1.25 -7.85 -3.71
N PHE A 26 0.06 -7.85 -3.46
CA PHE A 26 0.97 -8.92 -3.87
C PHE A 26 0.61 -10.25 -3.21
N ALA A 27 0.47 -10.27 -1.88
CA ALA A 27 0.17 -11.49 -1.13
C ALA A 27 -1.16 -12.12 -1.59
N TRP A 28 -2.20 -11.32 -1.78
CA TRP A 28 -3.51 -11.81 -2.24
C TRP A 28 -3.53 -12.17 -3.72
N ALA A 29 -2.74 -11.50 -4.57
CA ALA A 29 -2.57 -11.91 -5.97
C ALA A 29 -1.91 -13.29 -6.07
N ALA A 30 -0.91 -13.59 -5.24
CA ALA A 30 -0.31 -14.92 -5.18
C ALA A 30 -1.32 -16.00 -4.76
N VAL A 31 -2.14 -15.72 -3.74
CA VAL A 31 -3.21 -16.63 -3.30
C VAL A 31 -4.24 -16.85 -4.41
N ALA A 32 -4.67 -15.79 -5.09
CA ALA A 32 -5.62 -15.88 -6.20
C ALA A 32 -5.05 -16.72 -7.36
N SER A 33 -3.78 -16.52 -7.71
CA SER A 33 -3.10 -17.31 -8.73
C SER A 33 -3.08 -18.79 -8.38
N VAL A 34 -2.67 -19.15 -7.16
CA VAL A 34 -2.66 -20.56 -6.71
C VAL A 34 -4.08 -21.15 -6.73
N ALA A 35 -5.07 -20.41 -6.24
CA ALA A 35 -6.46 -20.84 -6.26
C ALA A 35 -6.95 -21.10 -7.70
N LEU A 36 -6.70 -20.18 -8.63
CA LEU A 36 -7.08 -20.35 -10.03
C LEU A 36 -6.41 -21.58 -10.67
N HIS A 37 -5.12 -21.80 -10.44
CA HIS A 37 -4.44 -23.00 -10.93
C HIS A 37 -5.05 -24.28 -10.33
N TRP A 38 -5.39 -24.26 -9.05
CA TRP A 38 -6.05 -25.37 -8.39
C TRP A 38 -7.44 -25.65 -8.99
N LEU A 39 -8.25 -24.61 -9.23
CA LEU A 39 -9.59 -24.74 -9.85
C LEU A 39 -9.50 -25.32 -11.27
N VAL A 40 -8.54 -24.87 -12.06
CA VAL A 40 -8.35 -25.33 -13.44
C VAL A 40 -7.84 -26.77 -13.47
N THR A 41 -7.00 -27.18 -12.53
CA THR A 41 -6.45 -28.54 -12.48
C THR A 41 -7.43 -29.57 -11.90
N THR A 42 -8.23 -29.18 -10.89
CA THR A 42 -9.21 -30.08 -10.26
C THR A 42 -10.55 -30.14 -10.98
N THR A 43 -10.84 -29.17 -11.87
CA THR A 43 -12.11 -29.04 -12.63
C THR A 43 -13.38 -29.40 -11.84
N PRO A 44 -13.58 -28.86 -10.62
CA PRO A 44 -14.78 -29.14 -9.85
C PRO A 44 -16.04 -28.63 -10.59
N PRO A 45 -17.22 -29.18 -10.27
CA PRO A 45 -18.49 -28.64 -10.77
C PRO A 45 -18.57 -27.13 -10.49
N GLY A 46 -18.73 -26.32 -11.53
CA GLY A 46 -18.78 -24.86 -11.42
C GLY A 46 -17.43 -24.15 -11.30
N HIS A 47 -16.30 -24.79 -11.65
CA HIS A 47 -14.98 -24.16 -11.61
C HIS A 47 -14.90 -22.79 -12.31
N VAL A 48 -15.65 -22.58 -13.41
CA VAL A 48 -15.72 -21.28 -14.09
C VAL A 48 -16.28 -20.18 -13.18
N VAL A 49 -17.35 -20.48 -12.44
CA VAL A 49 -17.97 -19.53 -11.50
C VAL A 49 -17.00 -19.20 -10.38
N TRP A 50 -16.36 -20.23 -9.79
CA TRP A 50 -15.39 -20.04 -8.73
C TRP A 50 -14.17 -19.24 -9.19
N SER A 51 -13.71 -19.42 -10.43
CA SER A 51 -12.61 -18.63 -11.00
C SER A 51 -12.99 -17.16 -11.13
N TRP A 52 -14.21 -16.87 -11.59
CA TRP A 52 -14.71 -15.49 -11.64
C TRP A 52 -14.86 -14.86 -10.25
N VAL A 53 -15.28 -15.63 -9.25
CA VAL A 53 -15.36 -15.14 -7.86
C VAL A 53 -13.98 -14.79 -7.33
N VAL A 54 -12.97 -15.64 -7.54
CA VAL A 54 -11.58 -15.38 -7.12
C VAL A 54 -11.03 -14.15 -7.84
N LEU A 55 -11.27 -14.04 -9.14
CA LEU A 55 -10.83 -12.89 -9.94
C LEU A 55 -11.49 -11.59 -9.48
N ALA A 56 -12.81 -11.60 -9.30
CA ALA A 56 -13.54 -10.44 -8.80
C ALA A 56 -13.07 -10.02 -7.41
N ALA A 57 -12.82 -10.98 -6.51
CA ALA A 57 -12.33 -10.71 -5.16
C ALA A 57 -10.97 -10.00 -5.18
N VAL A 58 -10.00 -10.47 -5.97
CA VAL A 58 -8.68 -9.82 -6.05
C VAL A 58 -8.78 -8.46 -6.74
N THR A 59 -9.62 -8.31 -7.77
CA THR A 59 -9.83 -7.02 -8.45
C THR A 59 -10.45 -5.99 -7.50
N VAL A 60 -11.47 -6.36 -6.71
CA VAL A 60 -12.10 -5.47 -5.74
C VAL A 60 -11.10 -5.06 -4.65
N LEU A 61 -10.29 -6.00 -4.16
CA LEU A 61 -9.25 -5.71 -3.17
C LEU A 61 -8.24 -4.67 -3.70
N VAL A 62 -7.69 -4.92 -4.89
CA VAL A 62 -6.70 -4.02 -5.51
C VAL A 62 -7.33 -2.68 -5.84
N GLY A 63 -8.54 -2.68 -6.40
CA GLY A 63 -9.30 -1.46 -6.73
C GLY A 63 -9.59 -0.60 -5.50
N ALA A 64 -9.98 -1.21 -4.38
CA ALA A 64 -10.22 -0.48 -3.13
C ALA A 64 -8.94 0.18 -2.59
N ILE A 65 -7.79 -0.52 -2.66
CA ILE A 65 -6.49 0.02 -2.25
C ILE A 65 -6.06 1.15 -3.20
N ALA A 66 -6.28 1.00 -4.51
CA ALA A 66 -5.97 2.02 -5.50
C ALA A 66 -6.81 3.29 -5.29
N VAL A 67 -8.14 3.16 -5.11
CA VAL A 67 -9.02 4.30 -4.84
C VAL A 67 -8.62 5.02 -3.56
N ARG A 68 -8.37 4.28 -2.46
CA ARG A 68 -7.89 4.90 -1.20
C ARG A 68 -6.53 5.58 -1.35
N SER A 69 -5.65 5.02 -2.18
CA SER A 69 -4.35 5.64 -2.51
C SER A 69 -4.54 6.98 -3.21
N VAL A 70 -5.42 7.04 -4.21
CA VAL A 70 -5.74 8.28 -4.94
C VAL A 70 -6.35 9.32 -3.98
N VAL A 71 -7.32 8.92 -3.15
CA VAL A 71 -7.92 9.83 -2.17
C VAL A 71 -6.88 10.38 -1.19
N ALA A 72 -6.00 9.52 -0.65
CA ALA A 72 -4.96 9.94 0.29
C ALA A 72 -3.87 10.82 -0.36
N LEU A 73 -3.58 10.60 -1.65
CA LEU A 73 -2.70 11.42 -2.46
C LEU A 73 -3.29 12.81 -2.71
N VAL A 74 -4.55 12.88 -3.13
CA VAL A 74 -5.28 14.14 -3.33
C VAL A 74 -5.39 14.93 -2.03
N ALA A 75 -5.56 14.24 -0.89
CA ALA A 75 -5.58 14.85 0.43
C ALA A 75 -4.20 15.32 0.93
N GLY A 76 -3.10 15.03 0.22
CA GLY A 76 -1.74 15.41 0.64
C GLY A 76 -1.21 14.66 1.88
N THR A 77 -1.93 13.63 2.34
CA THR A 77 -1.60 12.87 3.57
C THR A 77 -0.74 11.64 3.31
N LEU A 78 -0.48 11.33 2.04
CA LEU A 78 0.20 10.10 1.63
C LEU A 78 1.68 10.09 2.05
N PHE A 79 2.32 11.26 2.07
CA PHE A 79 3.73 11.41 2.41
C PHE A 79 3.90 12.11 3.76
N PRO A 80 4.85 11.68 4.62
CA PRO A 80 5.19 12.40 5.83
C PRO A 80 5.71 13.81 5.47
N PRO A 81 5.53 14.81 6.36
CA PRO A 81 6.12 16.13 6.19
C PRO A 81 7.63 16.02 5.93
N ASN A 82 8.12 16.65 4.86
CA ASN A 82 9.52 16.59 4.48
C ASN A 82 10.42 17.13 5.61
N PRO A 83 11.25 16.30 6.27
CA PRO A 83 12.12 16.77 7.36
C PRO A 83 13.16 17.80 6.91
N ARG A 84 13.45 17.88 5.60
CA ARG A 84 14.36 18.88 5.02
C ARG A 84 13.76 20.28 4.89
N ALA A 85 12.47 20.44 5.22
CA ALA A 85 11.85 21.76 5.33
C ALA A 85 12.27 22.51 6.60
N VAL A 86 13.04 21.89 7.51
CA VAL A 86 13.77 22.64 8.54
C VAL A 86 14.69 23.59 7.80
N PRO A 87 14.49 24.92 7.88
CA PRO A 87 15.40 25.87 7.27
C PRO A 87 16.78 25.54 7.82
N VAL A 88 17.75 25.24 6.95
CA VAL A 88 19.16 25.28 7.34
C VAL A 88 19.34 26.67 7.93
N ALA A 89 19.48 26.74 9.25
CA ALA A 89 19.74 27.99 9.93
C ALA A 89 20.93 28.62 9.20
N ALA A 90 20.72 29.81 8.62
CA ALA A 90 21.75 30.52 7.91
C ALA A 90 23.01 30.52 8.79
N PRO A 91 24.21 30.24 8.24
CA PRO A 91 25.43 30.23 9.02
C PRO A 91 25.49 31.51 9.85
N PRO A 92 25.82 31.42 11.16
CA PRO A 92 25.95 32.63 11.97
C PRO A 92 26.93 33.57 11.28
N ALA A 93 26.51 34.83 11.07
CA ALA A 93 27.23 35.83 10.27
C ALA A 93 28.72 36.00 10.67
N GLY A 94 29.10 35.57 11.87
CA GLY A 94 30.48 35.54 12.34
C GLY A 94 31.43 34.62 11.56
N ARG A 95 30.97 33.46 11.04
CA ARG A 95 31.88 32.54 10.31
C ARG A 95 32.29 33.04 8.92
N ALA A 96 31.40 33.76 8.24
CA ALA A 96 31.70 34.31 6.91
C ALA A 96 32.74 35.45 6.96
N LEU A 97 32.79 36.19 8.08
CA LEU A 97 33.79 37.24 8.29
C LEU A 97 35.17 36.67 8.65
N GLU A 98 35.21 35.50 9.29
CA GLU A 98 36.46 34.83 9.67
C GLU A 98 37.17 34.16 8.47
N GLU A 99 36.40 33.66 7.51
CA GLU A 99 36.93 33.06 6.27
C GLU A 99 37.37 34.11 5.24
N ALA A 100 36.74 35.29 5.20
CA ALA A 100 37.14 36.40 4.34
C ALA A 100 38.35 37.20 4.87
N GLY A 101 38.79 36.92 6.10
CA GLY A 101 39.92 37.58 6.77
C GLY A 101 41.22 36.76 6.78
N ARG A 102 41.26 35.57 6.16
CA ARG A 102 42.47 34.76 5.92
C ARG A 102 42.85 34.78 4.46
#